data_AF-A0A9W6T7Q9-F1
#
_entry.id   AF-A0A9W6T7Q9-F1
#
_cell.length_a   1.000
_cell.length_b   1.000
_cell.length_c   1.000
_cell.angle_alpha   90.00
_cell.angle_beta   90.00
_cell.angle_gamma   90.00
#
_symmetry.space_group_name_H-M   'P 1'
#
loop_
_entity.id
_entity.type
_entity.pdbx_description
1 polymer ?
#
loop_
_entity_poly.entity_id
_entity_poly.type
_entity_poly.pdbx_seq_one_letter_code
_entity_poly.pdbx_strand_id
1 'polypeptide(L)'
;MYVASPFTYFVQAFVAPLVDNRTLKCAFSEYSIMDAPEGQTCGDFLAEYIDNKGGYVNNPNDTTDCKYCPYTMQSQVVERYDIKWSYRWRNFGIAWIYIVFNFGAMLAGYYIMRVKVWSFKAVIDIKNWYNPRKERHEKESTLFKAQPGDESVLRPKKN
;
A
#
# COMPACT_ATOMS: atom_id res chain seq x y z
N MET A 1 -1.58 4.58 8.14
CA MET A 1 -1.22 4.96 6.75
C MET A 1 0.24 4.64 6.38
N TYR A 2 1.19 4.53 7.33
CA TYR A 2 2.61 4.18 7.07
C TYR A 2 2.83 2.70 6.67
N VAL A 3 1.98 1.78 7.11
CA VAL A 3 2.11 0.33 6.84
C VAL A 3 1.85 -0.04 5.37
N ALA A 4 1.14 0.80 4.61
CA ALA A 4 0.81 0.54 3.20
C ALA A 4 1.84 1.12 2.22
N SER A 5 2.75 1.96 2.69
CA SER A 5 3.76 2.59 1.83
C SER A 5 4.97 1.65 1.67
N PRO A 6 5.30 1.19 0.44
CA PRO A 6 6.49 0.37 0.21
C PRO A 6 7.79 1.10 0.59
N PHE A 7 7.78 2.44 0.53
CA PHE A 7 8.92 3.27 0.89
C PHE A 7 9.31 3.14 2.37
N THR A 8 8.33 2.98 3.27
CA THR A 8 8.60 2.79 4.70
C THR A 8 9.39 1.51 4.95
N TYR A 9 9.04 0.40 4.30
CA TYR A 9 9.79 -0.86 4.42
C TYR A 9 11.19 -0.75 3.82
N PHE A 10 11.33 -0.04 2.70
CA PHE A 10 12.62 0.20 2.07
C PHE A 10 13.56 0.99 2.98
N VAL A 11 13.11 2.13 3.51
CA VAL A 11 13.91 2.97 4.42
C VAL A 11 14.27 2.20 5.68
N GLN A 12 13.33 1.48 6.29
CA GLN A 12 13.61 0.67 7.48
C GLN A 12 14.63 -0.44 7.21
N ALA A 13 14.53 -1.13 6.07
CA ALA A 13 15.46 -2.20 5.69
C ALA A 13 16.86 -1.68 5.34
N PHE A 14 16.94 -0.48 4.74
CA PHE A 14 18.18 0.15 4.35
C PHE A 14 18.89 0.82 5.53
N VAL A 15 18.19 1.63 6.32
CA VAL A 15 18.80 2.41 7.41
C VAL A 15 19.24 1.54 8.58
N ALA A 16 18.49 0.49 8.93
CA ALA A 16 18.83 -0.40 10.05
C ALA A 16 20.28 -0.92 10.00
N PRO A 17 20.81 -1.42 8.87
CA PRO A 17 22.21 -1.82 8.76
C PRO A 17 23.24 -0.72 8.59
N LEU A 18 22.86 0.50 8.20
CA LEU A 18 23.82 1.60 8.15
C LEU A 18 24.24 2.06 9.54
N VAL A 19 23.31 2.06 10.49
CA VAL A 19 23.51 2.61 11.83
C VAL A 19 23.86 1.55 12.88
N ASP A 20 23.83 0.27 12.48
CA ASP A 20 24.18 -0.82 13.38
C ASP A 20 25.67 -0.78 13.76
N ASN A 21 25.97 -1.07 15.04
CA ASN A 21 27.33 -1.07 15.59
C ASN A 21 28.14 0.22 15.38
N ARG A 22 27.46 1.37 15.29
CA ARG A 22 28.12 2.69 15.21
C ARG A 22 27.94 3.47 16.51
N THR A 23 29.06 3.84 17.13
CA THR A 23 29.08 4.75 18.28
C THR A 23 28.66 6.14 17.85
N LEU A 24 27.71 6.74 18.56
CA LEU A 24 27.27 8.11 18.34
C LEU A 24 28.17 9.07 19.15
N LYS A 25 28.69 10.10 18.49
CA LYS A 25 29.31 11.25 19.16
C LYS A 25 28.47 12.49 18.87
N CYS A 26 27.79 13.01 19.89
CA CYS A 26 26.98 14.21 19.78
C CYS A 26 27.84 15.43 19.35
N ALA A 27 27.28 16.24 18.46
CA ALA A 27 27.82 17.56 18.14
C ALA A 27 27.49 18.59 19.24
N PHE A 28 28.14 19.75 19.23
CA PHE A 28 27.93 20.78 20.26
C PHE A 28 26.44 21.19 20.40
N SER A 29 25.72 21.29 19.28
CA SER A 29 24.29 21.62 19.25
C SER A 29 23.34 20.50 19.68
N GLU A 30 23.84 19.28 19.85
CA GLU A 30 23.05 18.10 20.21
C GLU A 30 23.17 17.75 21.70
N TYR A 31 24.14 18.36 22.40
CA TYR A 31 24.24 18.21 23.84
C TYR A 31 23.09 18.95 24.53
N SER A 32 22.50 18.29 25.51
CA SER A 32 21.69 18.97 26.51
C SER A 32 22.65 19.60 27.50
N ILE A 33 22.70 20.93 27.50
CA ILE A 33 23.57 21.72 28.38
C ILE A 33 22.77 22.09 29.63
N MET A 34 23.35 21.82 30.79
CA MET A 34 22.78 22.14 32.10
C MET A 34 23.90 22.34 33.12
N ASP A 35 23.62 23.04 34.21
CA ASP A 35 24.59 23.26 35.29
C ASP A 35 24.36 22.27 36.43
N ALA A 36 25.45 21.77 37.02
CA ALA A 36 25.38 20.91 38.19
C ALA A 36 25.07 21.76 39.44
N PRO A 37 24.35 21.20 40.44
CA PRO A 37 24.19 21.84 41.74
C PRO A 37 25.54 22.13 42.41
N GLU A 38 25.58 23.14 43.29
CA GLU A 38 26.81 23.53 43.99
C GLU A 38 27.46 22.34 44.71
N GLY A 39 28.76 22.13 44.46
CA GLY A 39 29.57 21.09 45.10
C GLY A 39 29.53 19.71 44.45
N GLN A 40 28.85 19.52 43.31
CA GLN A 40 28.88 18.27 42.53
C GLN A 40 29.52 18.45 41.16
N THR A 41 30.17 17.40 40.65
CA THR A 41 30.63 17.36 39.26
C THR A 41 29.49 16.94 38.33
N CYS A 42 29.57 17.30 37.05
CA CYS A 42 28.62 16.86 36.02
C CYS A 42 28.48 15.33 35.97
N GLY A 43 29.58 14.61 36.19
CA GLY A 43 29.59 13.16 36.23
C GLY A 43 28.81 12.61 37.42
N ASP A 44 29.00 13.18 38.61
CA ASP A 44 28.32 12.74 39.83
C ASP A 44 26.82 13.06 39.78
N PHE A 45 26.47 14.27 39.32
CA PHE A 45 25.09 14.72 39.21
C PHE A 45 24.27 13.87 38.23
N LEU A 46 24.86 13.48 37.10
CA LEU A 46 24.18 12.73 36.05
C LEU A 46 24.38 11.21 36.15
N ALA A 47 25.18 10.71 37.10
CA ALA A 47 25.47 9.27 37.23
C ALA A 47 24.19 8.43 37.35
N GLU A 48 23.29 8.79 38.27
CA GLU A 48 22.02 8.08 38.46
C GLU A 48 21.09 8.23 37.25
N TYR A 49 21.13 9.37 36.56
CA TYR A 49 20.32 9.60 35.36
C TYR A 49 20.81 8.73 34.20
N ILE A 50 22.12 8.65 33.99
CA ILE A 50 22.75 7.82 32.96
C ILE A 50 22.51 6.34 33.24
N ASP A 51 22.54 5.90 34.49
CA ASP A 51 22.26 4.49 34.84
C ASP A 51 20.80 4.11 34.51
N ASN A 52 19.86 5.02 34.75
CA ASN A 52 18.44 4.80 34.49
C ASN A 52 18.01 4.99 33.03
N LYS A 53 18.60 5.95 32.30
CA LYS A 53 18.17 6.36 30.94
C LYS A 53 19.19 6.02 29.85
N GLY A 54 20.41 5.66 30.22
CA GLY A 54 21.54 5.51 29.30
C GLY A 54 22.15 6.87 28.92
N GLY A 55 23.04 6.84 27.93
CA GLY A 55 23.73 8.03 27.43
C GLY A 55 25.14 8.18 27.99
N TYR A 56 25.73 9.36 27.79
CA TYR A 56 27.07 9.67 28.30
C TYR A 56 27.25 11.18 28.49
N VAL A 57 28.25 11.55 29.30
CA VAL A 57 28.65 12.94 29.54
C VAL A 57 30.04 13.17 28.95
N ASN A 58 30.22 14.27 28.22
CA ASN A 58 31.50 14.58 27.58
C ASN A 58 32.50 15.24 28.54
N ASN A 59 32.03 15.96 29.57
CA ASN A 59 32.85 16.67 30.56
C ASN A 59 32.49 16.28 32.00
N PRO A 60 32.86 15.08 32.46
CA PRO A 60 32.45 14.58 33.77
C PRO A 60 33.03 15.38 34.95
N ASN A 61 34.17 16.05 34.78
CA ASN A 61 34.88 16.76 35.85
C ASN A 61 34.47 18.24 36.01
N ASP A 62 33.71 18.80 35.06
CA ASP A 62 33.27 20.19 35.13
C ASP A 62 32.10 20.33 36.12
N THR A 63 31.89 21.55 36.61
CA THR A 63 30.74 21.90 37.47
C THR A 63 29.72 22.78 36.74
N THR A 64 30.12 23.37 35.62
CA THR A 64 29.32 24.28 34.77
C THR A 64 29.29 23.75 33.34
N ASP A 65 28.22 24.05 32.59
CA ASP A 65 28.05 23.60 31.20
C ASP A 65 28.19 22.07 31.00
N CYS A 66 27.46 21.28 31.78
CA CYS A 66 27.44 19.83 31.64
C CYS A 66 26.86 19.42 30.29
N LYS A 67 27.66 18.75 29.46
CA LYS A 67 27.30 18.31 28.11
C LYS A 67 26.83 16.87 28.14
N TYR A 68 25.52 16.69 28.24
CA TYR A 68 24.87 15.38 28.25
C TYR A 68 24.39 14.95 26.86
N CYS A 69 24.74 13.74 26.45
CA CYS A 69 24.27 13.11 25.22
C CYS A 69 23.39 11.89 25.57
N PRO A 70 22.12 11.83 25.14
CA PRO A 70 21.19 10.80 25.57
C PRO A 70 21.41 9.42 24.93
N TYR A 71 22.22 9.31 23.88
CA TYR A 71 22.43 8.07 23.14
C TYR A 71 23.92 7.78 22.98
N THR A 72 24.30 6.51 23.15
CA THR A 72 25.68 6.04 22.95
C THR A 72 25.87 5.39 21.58
N MET A 73 24.81 4.83 21.02
CA MET A 73 24.81 4.15 19.72
C MET A 73 23.81 4.78 18.76
N GLN A 74 24.17 4.84 17.47
CA GLN A 74 23.28 5.38 16.44
C GLN A 74 21.99 4.54 16.27
N SER A 75 22.05 3.25 16.57
CA SER A 75 20.89 2.34 16.56
C SER A 75 19.79 2.78 17.53
N GLN A 76 20.15 3.34 18.69
CA GLN A 76 19.18 3.83 19.69
C GLN A 76 18.41 5.05 19.19
N VAL A 77 19.05 5.90 18.38
CA VAL A 77 18.42 7.08 17.80
C VAL A 77 17.35 6.70 16.78
N VAL A 78 17.59 5.66 15.97
CA VAL A 78 16.63 5.25 14.93
C VAL A 78 15.50 4.37 15.47
N GLU A 79 15.70 3.74 16.63
CA GLU A 79 14.71 2.86 17.25
C GLU A 79 13.41 3.60 17.59
N ARG A 80 13.49 4.89 17.95
CA ARG A 80 12.31 5.75 18.17
C ARG A 80 11.41 5.90 16.93
N TYR A 81 11.95 5.65 15.74
CA TYR A 81 11.23 5.69 14.46
C TYR A 81 10.80 4.28 14.00
N ASP A 82 10.78 3.30 14.90
CA ASP A 82 10.46 1.89 14.65
C ASP A 82 11.40 1.22 13.62
N ILE A 83 12.62 1.77 13.46
CA ILE A 83 13.68 1.15 12.68
C ILE A 83 14.45 0.22 13.62
N LYS A 84 14.12 -1.07 13.55
CA LYS A 84 14.74 -2.11 14.38
C LYS A 84 15.57 -3.05 13.53
N TRP A 85 16.70 -3.48 14.08
CA TRP A 85 17.58 -4.46 13.44
C TRP A 85 16.85 -5.76 13.06
N SER A 86 15.89 -6.19 13.88
CA SER A 86 15.10 -7.41 13.65
C SER A 86 14.22 -7.36 12.38
N TYR A 87 13.85 -6.18 11.91
CA TYR A 87 12.92 -6.03 10.78
C TYR A 87 13.59 -6.07 9.41
N ARG A 88 14.92 -6.01 9.33
CA ARG A 88 15.68 -5.87 8.07
C ARG A 88 15.30 -6.91 7.01
N TRP A 89 15.26 -8.19 7.36
CA TRP A 89 14.98 -9.27 6.41
C TRP A 89 13.51 -9.37 6.04
N ARG A 90 12.61 -9.17 7.01
CA ARG A 90 11.17 -9.13 6.77
C ARG A 90 10.81 -8.01 5.79
N ASN A 91 11.32 -6.80 6.06
CA ASN A 91 11.05 -5.62 5.26
C ASN A 91 11.69 -5.70 3.87
N PHE A 92 12.90 -6.28 3.76
CA PHE A 92 13.52 -6.59 2.48
C PHE A 92 12.66 -7.54 1.64
N GLY A 93 12.14 -8.63 2.24
CA GLY A 93 11.24 -9.55 1.56
C GLY A 93 9.93 -8.89 1.09
N ILE A 94 9.33 -8.03 1.92
CA ILE A 94 8.12 -7.27 1.55
C ILE A 94 8.39 -6.38 0.33
N ALA A 95 9.53 -5.68 0.28
CA ALA A 95 9.90 -4.86 -0.87
C ALA A 95 9.99 -5.68 -2.17
N TRP A 96 10.57 -6.88 -2.11
CA TRP A 96 10.62 -7.80 -3.26
C TRP A 96 9.25 -8.27 -3.72
N ILE A 97 8.32 -8.53 -2.79
CA ILE A 97 6.94 -8.89 -3.13
C ILE A 97 6.28 -7.78 -3.95
N TYR A 98 6.44 -6.51 -3.54
CA TYR A 98 5.93 -5.38 -4.32
C TYR A 98 6.55 -5.30 -5.71
N ILE A 99 7.85 -5.52 -5.85
CA ILE A 99 8.53 -5.52 -7.16
C ILE A 99 7.94 -6.61 -8.06
N VAL A 100 7.89 -7.86 -7.59
CA VAL A 100 7.36 -9.00 -8.36
C VAL A 100 5.90 -8.78 -8.73
N PHE A 101 5.08 -8.27 -7.80
CA PHE A 101 3.68 -7.96 -8.07
C PHE A 101 3.52 -6.91 -9.19
N ASN A 102 4.30 -5.81 -9.15
CA ASN A 102 4.24 -4.77 -10.17
C ASN A 102 4.68 -5.30 -11.55
N PHE A 103 5.76 -6.08 -11.61
CA PHE A 103 6.20 -6.74 -12.85
C PHE A 103 5.14 -7.71 -13.38
N GLY A 104 4.57 -8.54 -12.50
CA GLY A 104 3.50 -9.47 -12.87
C GLY A 104 2.26 -8.74 -13.40
N ALA A 105 1.83 -7.67 -12.72
CA ALA A 105 0.69 -6.85 -13.15
C ALA A 105 0.96 -6.16 -14.49
N MET A 106 2.18 -5.66 -14.72
CA MET A 106 2.59 -5.09 -16.00
C MET A 106 2.53 -6.11 -17.13
N LEU A 107 3.12 -7.29 -16.93
CA LEU A 107 3.12 -8.37 -17.94
C LEU A 107 1.71 -8.90 -18.21
N ALA A 108 0.92 -9.11 -17.16
CA ALA A 108 -0.47 -9.54 -17.27
C ALA A 108 -1.30 -8.48 -18.02
N GLY A 109 -1.15 -7.20 -17.68
CA GLY A 109 -1.81 -6.09 -18.37
C GLY A 109 -1.42 -6.01 -19.84
N TYR A 110 -0.13 -6.14 -20.16
CA TYR A 110 0.35 -6.19 -21.54
C TYR A 110 -0.26 -7.37 -22.31
N TYR A 111 -0.22 -8.58 -21.74
CA TYR A 111 -0.77 -9.77 -22.35
C TYR A 111 -2.28 -9.62 -22.60
N ILE A 112 -3.01 -9.13 -21.60
CA ILE A 112 -4.46 -8.89 -21.68
C ILE A 112 -4.81 -7.86 -22.75
N MET A 113 -4.09 -6.72 -22.81
CA MET A 113 -4.45 -5.64 -23.73
C MET A 113 -3.94 -5.84 -25.16
N ARG A 114 -2.78 -6.51 -25.35
CA ARG A 114 -2.13 -6.61 -26.67
C ARG A 114 -2.23 -7.99 -27.30
N VAL A 115 -2.11 -9.06 -26.51
CA VAL A 115 -2.00 -10.42 -27.03
C VAL A 115 -3.35 -11.13 -27.03
N LYS A 116 -4.12 -10.96 -25.95
CA LYS A 116 -5.44 -11.57 -25.84
C LYS A 116 -6.40 -10.81 -26.76
N VAL A 117 -6.85 -11.47 -27.83
CA VAL A 117 -7.93 -10.95 -28.67
C VAL A 117 -9.22 -11.11 -27.88
N TRP A 118 -9.65 -10.04 -27.23
CA TRP A 118 -10.95 -10.02 -26.55
C TRP A 118 -12.04 -10.06 -27.61
N SER A 119 -12.71 -11.21 -27.75
CA SER A 119 -14.02 -11.23 -28.40
C SER A 119 -14.99 -10.53 -27.45
N PHE A 120 -15.10 -9.20 -27.59
CA PHE A 120 -16.06 -8.38 -26.82
C PHE A 120 -17.49 -8.92 -26.90
N LYS A 121 -17.82 -9.69 -27.97
CA LYS A 121 -19.09 -10.42 -28.08
C LYS A 121 -19.33 -11.42 -26.95
N ALA A 122 -18.32 -12.14 -26.46
CA ALA A 122 -18.49 -13.14 -25.40
C ALA A 122 -18.60 -12.54 -23.98
N VAL A 123 -18.03 -11.35 -23.77
CA VAL A 123 -18.10 -10.62 -22.49
C VAL A 123 -19.36 -9.75 -22.40
N ILE A 124 -19.90 -9.32 -23.55
CA ILE A 124 -21.14 -8.53 -23.67
C ILE A 124 -22.36 -9.40 -24.07
N ASP A 125 -22.22 -10.73 -24.25
CA ASP A 125 -23.35 -11.62 -24.60
C ASP A 125 -24.30 -11.85 -23.40
N ILE A 126 -24.95 -10.78 -22.97
CA ILE A 126 -26.17 -10.76 -22.13
C ILE A 126 -27.36 -11.29 -22.96
N LYS A 127 -27.16 -11.75 -24.19
CA LYS A 127 -28.20 -12.19 -25.12
C LYS A 127 -28.99 -13.42 -24.64
N ASN A 128 -28.43 -14.20 -23.72
CA ASN A 128 -29.19 -15.30 -23.09
C ASN A 128 -30.24 -14.82 -22.06
N TRP A 129 -30.20 -13.55 -21.64
CA TRP A 129 -31.21 -12.97 -20.75
C TRP A 129 -32.51 -12.59 -21.48
N TYR A 130 -32.46 -12.34 -22.79
CA TYR A 130 -33.63 -11.89 -23.55
C TYR A 130 -34.05 -12.93 -24.57
N ASN A 131 -34.93 -13.84 -24.14
CA ASN A 131 -35.65 -14.73 -25.03
C ASN A 131 -36.96 -14.04 -25.44
N PRO A 132 -37.07 -13.39 -26.63
CA PRO A 132 -38.29 -12.72 -27.02
C PRO A 132 -39.43 -13.75 -27.07
N ARG A 133 -40.52 -13.50 -26.33
CA ARG A 133 -41.72 -14.34 -26.38
C ARG A 133 -42.19 -14.43 -27.83
N LYS A 134 -42.36 -15.65 -28.34
CA LYS A 134 -42.97 -15.92 -29.65
C LYS A 134 -44.34 -15.25 -29.70
N GLU A 135 -44.49 -14.21 -30.52
CA GLU A 135 -45.80 -13.55 -30.70
C GLU A 135 -46.79 -14.58 -31.26
N ARG A 136 -47.87 -14.83 -30.51
CA ARG A 136 -48.89 -15.83 -30.84
C ARG A 136 -49.96 -15.33 -31.82
N HIS A 137 -49.90 -14.06 -32.20
CA HIS A 137 -50.88 -13.46 -33.09
C HIS A 137 -50.35 -13.47 -34.52
N GLU A 138 -51.07 -14.15 -35.40
CA GLU A 138 -50.84 -14.09 -36.83
C GLU A 138 -51.02 -12.64 -37.30
N LYS A 139 -50.10 -12.13 -38.14
CA LYS A 139 -50.10 -10.72 -38.54
C LYS A 139 -51.44 -10.36 -39.19
N GLU A 140 -52.06 -9.24 -38.80
CA GLU A 140 -53.34 -8.76 -39.35
C GLU A 140 -53.37 -8.66 -40.89
N SER A 141 -52.20 -8.59 -41.54
CA SER A 141 -52.09 -8.58 -43.00
C SER A 141 -52.52 -9.88 -43.70
N THR A 142 -52.72 -10.98 -42.98
CA THR A 142 -53.31 -12.21 -43.53
C THR A 142 -54.83 -12.27 -43.37
N LEU A 143 -55.43 -11.42 -42.54
CA LEU A 143 -56.86 -11.44 -42.23
C LEU A 143 -57.74 -11.06 -43.43
N PHE A 144 -57.21 -10.30 -44.38
CA PHE A 144 -57.94 -9.81 -45.57
C PHE A 144 -57.41 -10.37 -46.90
N LYS A 145 -56.54 -11.39 -46.85
CA LYS A 145 -56.10 -12.06 -48.08
C LYS A 145 -57.16 -13.07 -48.50
N ALA A 146 -57.57 -12.99 -49.77
CA ALA A 146 -58.53 -13.92 -50.36
C ALA A 146 -58.04 -15.36 -50.16
N GLN A 147 -58.88 -16.20 -49.54
CA GLN A 147 -58.60 -17.61 -49.34
C GLN A 147 -59.24 -18.44 -50.47
N PRO A 148 -58.66 -19.60 -50.82
CA PRO A 148 -59.25 -20.51 -51.79
C PRO A 148 -60.59 -21.04 -51.25
N GLY A 149 -61.70 -20.41 -51.63
CA GLY A 149 -63.05 -20.70 -51.14
C GLY A 149 -64.00 -19.49 -51.17
N ASP A 150 -63.46 -18.27 -51.03
CA ASP A 150 -64.25 -17.03 -50.96
C ASP A 150 -65.03 -16.75 -52.25
N GLU A 151 -64.53 -17.19 -53.42
CA GLU A 151 -65.20 -17.05 -54.71
C GLU A 151 -66.58 -17.73 -54.77
N SER A 152 -66.83 -18.73 -53.92
CA SER A 152 -68.12 -19.41 -53.85
C SER A 152 -69.17 -18.62 -53.07
N VAL A 153 -68.73 -17.81 -52.09
CA VAL A 153 -69.59 -17.01 -51.21
C VAL A 153 -70.04 -15.72 -51.90
N LEU A 154 -69.18 -15.16 -52.77
CA LEU A 154 -69.45 -13.90 -53.48
C LEU A 154 -70.36 -14.05 -54.71
N ARG A 155 -70.91 -15.24 -54.97
CA ARG A 155 -71.81 -15.43 -56.13
C ARG A 155 -73.15 -14.75 -55.85
N PRO A 156 -73.60 -13.81 -56.70
CA PRO A 156 -74.89 -13.16 -56.51
C PRO A 156 -76.03 -14.17 -56.64
N LYS A 157 -76.98 -14.10 -55.72
CA LYS A 157 -78.19 -14.94 -55.72
C LYS A 157 -79.01 -14.62 -56.97
N LYS A 158 -79.12 -15.57 -57.89
CA LYS A 158 -80.01 -15.48 -59.05
C LYS A 158 -81.45 -15.35 -58.54
N ASN A 159 -82.06 -14.18 -58.73
CA ASN A 159 -83.51 -13.99 -58.73
C ASN A 159 -83.94 -13.77 -60.17
#